data_AF-I7J2N0-F1
#
_entry.id   AF-I7J2N0-F1
#
_cell.length_a   1.000
_cell.length_b   1.000
_cell.length_c   1.000
_cell.angle_alpha   90.00
_cell.angle_beta   90.00
_cell.angle_gamma   90.00
#
_symmetry.space_group_name_H-M   'P 1'
#
loop_
_entity.id
_entity.type
_entity.pdbx_description
1 polymer ?
#
loop_
_entity_poly.entity_id
_entity_poly.type
_entity_poly.pdbx_seq_one_letter_code
_entity_poly.pdbx_strand_id
1 'polypeptide(L)'
;MSTIKTLKKIDNSNGIDENGQPVIYDLSDPENKVLKDLKKRGLIDYTPVYLKNSIGAAQCSVTKEGLEYIEKHKESRKDIILKFVIPFFTFLLGLLSNYIVKFLMK
;
A
#
# COMPACT_ATOMS: atom_id res chain seq x y z
N MET A 1 6.47 3.08 -7.55
CA MET A 1 5.84 3.31 -6.23
C MET A 1 4.60 2.42 -6.11
N SER A 2 4.34 1.77 -4.97
CA SER A 2 3.13 0.93 -4.80
C SER A 2 1.94 1.79 -4.38
N THR A 3 0.79 1.64 -5.05
CA THR A 3 -0.49 2.35 -4.75
C THR A 3 -0.83 2.38 -3.26
N ILE A 4 -0.68 1.25 -2.56
CA ILE A 4 -1.00 1.14 -1.13
C ILE A 4 -0.05 2.00 -0.28
N LYS A 5 1.23 2.07 -0.65
CA LYS A 5 2.20 2.91 0.07
C LYS A 5 1.83 4.39 -0.08
N THR A 6 1.42 4.81 -1.27
CA THR A 6 0.96 6.19 -1.52
C THR A 6 -0.31 6.51 -0.74
N LEU A 7 -1.32 5.63 -0.78
CA LEU A 7 -2.57 5.82 -0.02
C LEU A 7 -2.32 5.95 1.48
N LYS A 8 -1.49 5.06 2.07
CA LYS A 8 -1.11 5.17 3.49
C LYS A 8 -0.32 6.43 3.82
N LYS A 9 0.51 6.92 2.89
CA LYS A 9 1.25 8.17 3.09
C LYS A 9 0.30 9.36 3.16
N ILE A 10 -0.75 9.37 2.32
CA ILE A 10 -1.78 10.42 2.34
C ILE A 10 -2.62 10.32 3.60
N ASP A 11 -3.08 9.11 3.97
CA ASP A 11 -3.88 8.85 5.18
C ASP A 11 -3.15 9.29 6.47
N ASN A 12 -1.85 9.01 6.55
CA ASN A 12 -1.02 9.40 7.71
C ASN A 12 -0.48 10.83 7.63
N SER A 13 -0.67 11.54 6.51
CA SER A 13 -0.22 12.91 6.38
C SER A 13 -1.29 13.82 6.95
N ASN A 14 -0.90 14.73 7.83
CA ASN A 14 -1.79 15.80 8.29
C ASN A 14 -2.04 16.86 7.21
N GLY A 15 -1.57 16.64 5.96
CA GLY A 15 -1.64 17.58 4.86
C GLY A 15 -0.71 18.80 5.03
N ILE A 16 0.21 18.74 6.00
CA ILE A 16 1.11 19.83 6.41
C ILE A 16 2.56 19.33 6.38
N ASP A 17 3.49 20.17 5.90
CA ASP A 17 4.92 19.91 5.86
C ASP A 17 5.62 20.24 7.20
N GLU A 18 6.95 20.06 7.25
CA GLU A 18 7.77 20.34 8.45
C GLU A 18 7.76 21.82 8.88
N ASN A 19 7.35 22.72 8.00
CA ASN A 19 7.29 24.16 8.23
C ASN A 19 5.87 24.64 8.56
N GLY A 20 4.91 23.73 8.74
CA GLY A 20 3.52 24.10 9.02
C GLY A 20 2.73 24.56 7.80
N GLN A 21 3.26 24.36 6.58
CA GLN A 21 2.59 24.76 5.34
C GLN A 21 1.82 23.60 4.71
N PRO A 22 0.70 23.87 4.01
CA PRO A 22 -0.01 22.83 3.27
C PRO A 22 0.90 22.14 2.25
N VAL A 23 0.92 20.81 2.24
CA VAL A 23 1.66 20.06 1.23
C VAL A 23 0.93 20.21 -0.11
N ILE A 24 1.63 20.75 -1.10
CA ILE A 24 1.15 20.88 -2.46
C ILE A 24 1.96 19.97 -3.38
N TYR A 25 1.28 19.10 -4.11
CA TYR A 25 1.90 18.22 -5.10
C TYR A 25 1.73 18.81 -6.50
N ASP A 26 2.82 19.09 -7.22
CA ASP A 26 2.74 19.46 -8.64
C ASP A 26 2.30 18.25 -9.46
N LEU A 27 1.13 18.33 -10.09
CA LEU A 27 0.58 17.23 -10.88
C LEU A 27 1.24 17.10 -12.25
N SER A 28 2.07 18.05 -12.67
CA SER A 28 2.89 17.96 -13.89
C SER A 28 4.15 17.12 -13.66
N ASP A 29 4.54 16.96 -12.39
CA ASP A 29 5.64 16.09 -12.01
C ASP A 29 5.29 14.61 -12.30
N PRO A 30 6.10 13.88 -13.08
CA PRO A 30 5.89 12.46 -13.32
C PRO A 30 5.83 11.61 -12.04
N GLU A 31 6.48 12.03 -10.95
CA GLU A 31 6.42 11.33 -9.65
C GLU A 31 5.01 11.37 -9.04
N ASN A 32 4.25 12.44 -9.32
CA ASN A 32 2.89 12.66 -8.83
C ASN A 32 1.81 12.12 -9.76
N LYS A 33 2.18 11.51 -10.89
CA LYS A 33 1.22 10.87 -11.82
C LYS A 33 0.30 9.86 -11.12
N VAL A 34 0.83 9.17 -10.11
CA VAL A 34 0.05 8.23 -9.30
C VAL A 34 -1.14 8.90 -8.62
N LEU A 35 -1.04 10.17 -8.21
CA LEU A 35 -2.16 10.89 -7.57
C LEU A 35 -3.31 11.13 -8.55
N LYS A 36 -3.01 11.41 -9.82
CA LYS A 36 -4.04 11.51 -10.87
C LYS A 36 -4.76 10.19 -11.06
N ASP A 37 -4.01 9.09 -11.13
CA ASP A 37 -4.57 7.76 -11.30
C ASP A 37 -5.43 7.34 -10.09
N LEU A 38 -5.01 7.68 -8.87
CA LEU A 38 -5.80 7.41 -7.66
C LEU A 38 -7.09 8.22 -7.61
N LYS A 39 -7.08 9.50 -7.99
CA LYS A 39 -8.30 10.32 -8.06
C LYS A 39 -9.24 9.83 -9.16
N LYS A 40 -8.71 9.46 -10.33
CA LYS A 40 -9.51 8.86 -11.42
C LYS A 40 -10.20 7.56 -10.97
N ARG A 41 -9.56 6.80 -10.09
CA ARG A 41 -10.10 5.56 -9.51
C ARG A 41 -11.02 5.80 -8.31
N GLY A 42 -11.27 7.04 -7.89
CA GLY A 42 -12.09 7.35 -6.72
C GLY A 42 -11.46 7.03 -5.37
N LEU A 43 -10.15 6.71 -5.33
CA LEU A 43 -9.47 6.26 -4.08
C LEU A 43 -8.96 7.42 -3.22
N ILE A 44 -8.75 8.59 -3.82
CA ILE A 44 -8.37 9.81 -3.11
C ILE A 44 -9.19 10.97 -3.65
N ASP A 45 -9.34 11.99 -2.83
CA ASP A 45 -9.73 13.31 -3.26
C ASP A 45 -8.64 14.33 -2.95
N TYR A 46 -8.67 15.45 -3.66
CA TYR A 46 -7.76 16.58 -3.44
C TYR A 46 -8.37 17.87 -4.00
N THR A 47 -8.00 18.98 -3.39
CA THR A 47 -8.33 20.33 -3.85
C THR A 47 -7.34 20.73 -4.94
N PRO A 48 -7.79 20.99 -6.18
CA PRO A 48 -6.92 21.48 -7.24
C PRO A 48 -6.48 22.91 -6.93
N VAL A 49 -5.21 23.21 -7.13
CA VAL A 49 -4.64 24.56 -6.98
C VAL A 49 -3.85 24.96 -8.22
N TYR A 50 -3.79 26.24 -8.50
CA TYR A 50 -2.98 26.76 -9.61
C TYR A 50 -1.59 27.09 -9.11
N LEU A 51 -0.60 26.41 -9.67
CA LEU A 51 0.81 26.75 -9.57
C LEU A 51 1.15 27.67 -10.75
N LYS A 52 2.27 28.41 -10.67
CA LYS A 52 2.67 29.41 -11.69
C LYS A 52 2.51 28.92 -13.13
N ASN A 53 2.90 27.66 -13.40
CA ASN A 53 2.90 27.07 -14.74
C ASN A 53 2.17 25.71 -14.82
N SER A 54 1.48 25.29 -13.76
CA SER A 54 0.95 23.93 -13.62
C SER A 54 -0.26 23.87 -12.69
N ILE A 55 -0.95 22.73 -12.67
CA ILE A 55 -1.98 22.44 -11.68
C ILE A 55 -1.34 21.59 -10.57
N GLY A 56 -1.55 21.98 -9.32
CA GLY A 56 -1.18 21.21 -8.14
C GLY A 56 -2.39 20.55 -7.47
N ALA A 57 -2.10 19.65 -6.54
CA ALA A 57 -3.06 19.08 -5.61
C ALA A 57 -2.69 19.49 -4.18
N ALA A 58 -3.62 20.16 -3.50
CA ALA A 58 -3.55 20.49 -2.08
C ALA A 58 -4.59 19.66 -1.31
N GLN A 59 -4.37 19.48 0.00
CA GLN A 59 -5.32 18.78 0.89
C GLN A 59 -5.77 17.42 0.34
N CYS A 60 -4.80 16.56 0.01
CA CYS A 60 -5.08 15.19 -0.39
C CYS A 60 -5.69 14.42 0.78
N SER A 61 -6.83 13.77 0.55
CA SER A 61 -7.48 12.90 1.53
C SER A 61 -7.83 11.56 0.89
N VAL A 62 -7.82 10.50 1.69
CA VAL A 62 -8.23 9.16 1.22
C VAL A 62 -9.76 9.08 1.30
N THR A 63 -10.40 8.61 0.24
CA THR A 63 -11.85 8.42 0.23
C THR A 63 -12.22 7.14 0.99
N LYS A 64 -13.52 6.94 1.26
CA LYS A 64 -14.01 5.68 1.82
C LYS A 64 -13.59 4.46 0.99
N GLU A 65 -13.70 4.55 -0.34
CA GLU A 65 -13.25 3.49 -1.26
C GLU A 65 -11.74 3.25 -1.19
N GLY A 66 -10.96 4.32 -1.00
CA GLY A 66 -9.52 4.25 -0.76
C GLY A 66 -9.18 3.48 0.52
N LEU A 67 -9.90 3.72 1.60
CA LEU A 67 -9.71 3.03 2.88
C LEU A 67 -10.07 1.54 2.77
N GLU A 68 -11.21 1.20 2.15
CA GLU A 68 -11.61 -0.20 1.88
C GLU A 68 -10.56 -0.91 1.01
N TYR A 69 -9.99 -0.21 0.03
CA TYR A 69 -8.90 -0.75 -0.79
C TYR A 69 -7.65 -1.08 0.04
N ILE A 70 -7.26 -0.22 0.99
CA ILE A 70 -6.13 -0.47 1.90
C ILE A 70 -6.41 -1.71 2.77
N GLU A 71 -7.62 -1.82 3.31
CA GLU A 71 -8.03 -2.92 4.19
C GLU A 71 -8.03 -4.26 3.47
N LYS A 72 -8.68 -4.34 2.31
CA LYS A 72 -8.72 -5.57 1.48
C LYS A 72 -7.32 -6.06 1.10
N HIS A 73 -6.39 -5.16 0.82
CA HIS A 73 -5.01 -5.53 0.49
C HIS A 73 -4.12 -5.79 1.71
N LYS A 74 -4.57 -5.43 2.92
CA LYS A 74 -3.93 -5.82 4.19
C LYS A 74 -4.30 -7.27 4.53
N GLU A 75 -5.55 -7.66 4.30
CA GLU A 75 -6.04 -9.03 4.52
C GLU A 75 -5.42 -10.04 3.54
N SER A 76 -5.36 -9.68 2.24
CA SER A 76 -4.81 -10.54 1.20
C SER A 76 -3.39 -11.08 1.52
N ARG A 77 -2.53 -10.30 2.18
CA ARG A 77 -1.19 -10.81 2.56
C ARG A 77 -1.23 -11.83 3.69
N LYS A 78 -2.12 -11.65 4.68
CA LYS A 78 -2.27 -12.59 5.80
C LYS A 78 -2.90 -13.89 5.33
N ASP A 79 -3.92 -13.81 4.48
CA ASP A 79 -4.61 -14.98 3.94
C ASP A 79 -3.70 -15.83 3.05
N ILE A 80 -2.82 -15.22 2.25
CA ILE A 80 -1.85 -15.97 1.44
C ILE A 80 -0.88 -16.74 2.34
N ILE A 81 -0.37 -16.13 3.41
CA ILE A 81 0.52 -16.80 4.37
C ILE A 81 -0.21 -17.95 5.05
N LEU A 82 -1.44 -17.72 5.52
CA LEU A 82 -2.20 -18.73 6.25
C LEU A 82 -2.59 -19.92 5.34
N LYS A 83 -3.05 -19.66 4.12
CA LYS A 83 -3.53 -20.71 3.20
C LYS A 83 -2.44 -21.48 2.47
N PHE A 84 -1.29 -20.87 2.19
CA PHE A 84 -0.25 -21.50 1.38
C PHE A 84 1.03 -21.79 2.13
N VAL A 85 1.50 -20.88 2.99
CA VAL A 85 2.81 -21.01 3.63
C VAL A 85 2.78 -22.00 4.80
N ILE A 86 1.76 -21.94 5.65
CA ILE A 86 1.60 -22.87 6.79
C ILE A 86 1.48 -24.35 6.35
N PRO A 87 0.60 -24.73 5.40
CA PRO A 87 0.52 -26.11 4.96
C PRO A 87 1.81 -26.59 4.25
N PHE A 88 2.51 -25.72 3.53
CA PHE A 88 3.78 -26.08 2.91
C PHE A 88 4.88 -26.32 3.94
N PHE A 89 5.00 -25.46 4.96
CA PHE A 89 5.98 -25.63 6.04
C PHE A 89 5.72 -26.90 6.86
N THR A 90 4.46 -27.19 7.19
CA THR A 90 4.09 -28.41 7.93
C THR A 90 4.39 -29.67 7.13
N PHE A 91 4.15 -29.66 5.82
CA PHE A 91 4.53 -30.76 4.93
C PHE A 91 6.05 -30.97 4.88
N LEU A 92 6.83 -29.89 4.76
CA LEU A 92 8.29 -29.96 4.72
C LEU A 92 8.88 -30.46 6.06
N LEU A 93 8.34 -30.02 7.20
CA LEU A 93 8.72 -30.54 8.52
C LEU A 93 8.40 -32.04 8.65
N GLY A 94 7.25 -32.48 8.14
CA GLY A 94 6.87 -33.88 8.13
C GLY A 94 7.83 -34.74 7.31
N LEU A 95 8.27 -34.27 6.14
CA LEU A 95 9.30 -34.95 5.34
C LEU A 95 10.65 -35.00 6.04
N LEU A 96 11.08 -33.91 6.68
CA LEU A 96 12.34 -33.86 7.42
C LEU A 96 12.35 -34.82 8.61
N SER A 97 11.26 -34.84 9.40
CA SER A 97 11.17 -35.74 10.56
C SER A 97 11.23 -37.20 10.11
N ASN A 98 10.53 -37.54 9.03
CA ASN A 98 10.52 -38.88 8.48
C ASN A 98 11.91 -39.29 7.96
N TYR A 99 12.63 -38.37 7.32
CA TYR A 99 14.01 -38.60 6.87
C TYR A 99 14.98 -38.83 8.03
N ILE A 100 14.90 -38.01 9.09
CA ILE A 100 15.73 -38.14 10.29
C ILE A 100 15.45 -39.47 11.01
N VAL A 101 14.18 -39.84 11.19
CA VAL A 101 13.80 -41.12 11.83
C VAL A 101 14.31 -42.31 11.03
N LYS A 102 14.19 -42.27 9.70
CA LYS A 102 14.69 -43.34 8.81
C LYS A 102 16.22 -43.46 8.81
N PHE A 103 16.92 -42.35 9.04
CA PHE A 103 18.38 -42.32 9.15
C PHE A 103 18.87 -42.84 10.50
N LEU A 104 18.13 -42.58 11.59
CA LEU A 104 18.45 -43.05 12.95
C LEU A 104 18.15 -44.55 13.18
N MET A 105 17.21 -45.13 12.42
CA MET A 105 16.86 -46.56 12.48
C MET A 105 17.76 -47.47 11.62
N LYS A 106 18.77 -46.91 10.95
CA LYS A 106 19.68 -47.64 10.05
C LYS A 106 21.08 -47.73 10.65
#